data_AF-A0A7V5ESL6-F1
#
_entry.id   AF-A0A7V5ESL6-F1
#
_cell.length_a   1.000
_cell.length_b   1.000
_cell.length_c   1.000
_cell.angle_alpha   90.00
_cell.angle_beta   90.00
_cell.angle_gamma   90.00
#
_symmetry.space_group_name_H-M   'P 1'
#
loop_
_entity.id
_entity.type
_entity.pdbx_description
1 polymer ?
#
loop_
_entity_poly.entity_id
_entity_poly.type
_entity_poly.pdbx_seq_one_letter_code
_entity_poly.pdbx_strand_id
1 'polypeptide(L)'
;MSLSRAVKAHAQALGFDLTAIAPAGPSPDWDRYRAWSERGWAGEMGYLARHLEPKRDPRALLPEARSLILVALNYAQHLDPALLEDPSRGRIAIYALGRDYHKIMRKALIELDR
;
A
#
# COMPACT_ATOMS: atom_id res chain seq x y z
N MET A 1 -22.86 14.59 9.78
CA MET A 1 -21.75 14.20 8.86
C MET A 1 -21.67 12.68 8.89
N SER A 2 -21.57 11.96 7.75
CA SER A 2 -21.50 10.49 7.78
C SER A 2 -20.14 10.01 8.27
N LEU A 3 -20.08 8.82 8.89
CA LEU A 3 -18.84 8.21 9.35
C LEU A 3 -17.80 8.12 8.23
N SER A 4 -18.21 7.69 7.03
CA SER A 4 -17.33 7.62 5.86
C SER A 4 -16.72 8.97 5.48
N ARG A 5 -17.46 10.07 5.64
CA ARG A 5 -16.93 11.42 5.37
C ARG A 5 -15.97 11.86 6.47
N ALA A 6 -16.27 11.54 7.73
CA ALA A 6 -15.40 11.85 8.86
C ALA A 6 -14.06 11.12 8.75
N VAL A 7 -14.06 9.82 8.45
CA VAL A 7 -12.84 9.01 8.25
C VAL A 7 -11.98 9.57 7.12
N LYS A 8 -12.59 9.92 5.98
CA LYS A 8 -11.86 10.50 4.85
C LYS A 8 -11.25 11.87 5.20
N ALA A 9 -11.98 12.70 5.94
CA ALA A 9 -11.47 13.99 6.40
C ALA A 9 -10.31 13.83 7.40
N HIS A 10 -10.41 12.86 8.32
CA HIS A 10 -9.33 12.53 9.26
C HIS A 10 -8.08 12.03 8.53
N ALA A 11 -8.24 11.10 7.59
CA ALA A 11 -7.12 10.63 6.77
C ALA A 11 -6.45 11.77 5.99
N GLN A 12 -7.23 12.67 5.37
CA GLN A 12 -6.68 13.83 4.69
C GLN A 12 -5.90 14.75 5.65
N ALA A 13 -6.42 15.00 6.86
CA ALA A 13 -5.76 15.80 7.87
C ALA A 13 -4.44 15.17 8.37
N LEU A 14 -4.35 13.84 8.37
CA LEU A 14 -3.12 13.08 8.66
C LEU A 14 -2.12 13.08 7.50
N GLY A 15 -2.46 13.70 6.37
CA GLY A 15 -1.58 13.91 5.22
C GLY A 15 -1.73 12.89 4.09
N PHE A 16 -2.71 11.98 4.14
CA PHE A 16 -2.98 11.06 3.03
C PHE A 16 -3.55 11.82 1.82
N ASP A 17 -2.96 11.63 0.63
CA ASP A 17 -3.40 12.29 -0.60
C ASP A 17 -4.72 11.72 -1.13
N LEU A 18 -4.94 10.42 -0.96
CA LEU A 18 -6.16 9.73 -1.36
C LEU A 18 -6.68 8.84 -0.24
N THR A 19 -8.00 8.75 -0.13
CA THR A 19 -8.68 7.80 0.76
C THR A 19 -9.95 7.26 0.14
N ALA A 20 -10.07 5.94 0.09
CA ALA A 20 -11.24 5.22 -0.39
C ALA A 20 -11.74 4.23 0.67
N ILE A 21 -12.99 3.83 0.55
CA ILE A 21 -13.59 2.79 1.41
C ILE A 21 -14.23 1.77 0.49
N ALA A 22 -13.88 0.50 0.68
CA ALA A 22 -14.42 -0.63 -0.06
C ALA A 22 -15.05 -1.64 0.91
N PRO A 23 -16.01 -2.47 0.47
CA PRO A 23 -16.47 -3.59 1.28
C PRO A 23 -15.33 -4.58 1.55
N ALA A 24 -15.30 -5.17 2.73
CA ALA A 24 -14.38 -6.26 3.04
C ALA A 24 -14.96 -7.57 2.49
N GLY A 25 -14.15 -8.28 1.68
CA GLY A 25 -14.54 -9.53 1.06
C GLY A 25 -13.45 -10.07 0.13
N PRO A 26 -13.73 -11.15 -0.60
CA PRO A 26 -12.76 -11.78 -1.47
C PRO A 26 -12.26 -10.81 -2.54
N SER A 27 -10.94 -10.78 -2.76
CA SER A 27 -10.34 -10.00 -3.82
C SER A 27 -10.85 -10.47 -5.19
N PRO A 28 -11.34 -9.57 -6.06
CA PRO A 28 -11.76 -9.94 -7.42
C PRO A 28 -10.59 -10.41 -8.28
N ASP A 29 -9.35 -10.08 -7.91
CA ASP A 29 -8.13 -10.44 -8.63
C ASP A 29 -7.43 -11.68 -8.04
N TRP A 30 -8.06 -12.38 -7.11
CA TRP A 30 -7.44 -13.51 -6.40
C TRP A 30 -6.91 -14.59 -7.36
N ASP A 31 -7.73 -15.05 -8.30
CA ASP A 31 -7.33 -16.14 -9.19
C ASP A 31 -6.12 -15.76 -10.07
N ARG A 32 -6.06 -14.49 -10.48
CA ARG A 32 -4.91 -13.94 -11.21
C ARG A 32 -3.65 -13.93 -10.33
N TYR A 33 -3.76 -13.48 -9.09
CA TYR A 33 -2.63 -13.44 -8.16
C TYR A 33 -2.14 -14.84 -7.80
N ARG A 34 -3.06 -15.78 -7.55
CA ARG A 34 -2.75 -17.18 -7.27
C ARG A 34 -2.01 -17.81 -8.45
N ALA A 35 -2.55 -17.69 -9.67
CA ALA A 35 -1.90 -18.22 -10.87
C ALA A 35 -0.52 -17.59 -11.11
N TRP A 36 -0.38 -16.27 -10.89
CA TRP A 36 0.91 -15.58 -10.96
C TRP A 36 1.92 -16.17 -9.96
N SER A 37 1.49 -16.43 -8.72
CA SER A 37 2.34 -16.99 -7.68
C SER A 37 2.73 -18.45 -7.96
N GLU A 38 1.78 -19.28 -8.41
CA GLU A 38 2.01 -20.69 -8.74
C GLU A 38 2.99 -20.87 -9.92
N ARG A 39 3.05 -19.89 -10.84
CA ARG A 39 4.02 -19.87 -11.95
C ARG A 39 5.44 -19.45 -11.53
N GLY A 40 5.67 -19.15 -10.26
CA GLY A 40 7.00 -18.73 -9.77
C GLY A 40 7.41 -17.34 -10.26
N TRP A 41 6.47 -16.50 -10.68
CA TRP A 41 6.76 -15.17 -11.22
C TRP A 41 7.21 -14.14 -10.18
N ALA A 42 7.30 -14.53 -8.91
CA ALA A 42 7.79 -13.71 -7.80
C ALA A 42 9.33 -13.58 -7.75
N GLY A 43 10.08 -14.31 -8.57
CA GLY A 43 11.54 -14.34 -8.49
C GLY A 43 12.01 -14.74 -7.08
N GLU A 44 12.91 -13.95 -6.50
CA GLU A 44 13.43 -14.17 -5.15
C GLU A 44 12.51 -13.66 -4.02
N MET A 45 11.38 -13.02 -4.35
CA MET A 45 10.44 -12.43 -3.38
C MET A 45 9.56 -13.49 -2.71
N GLY A 46 10.16 -14.48 -2.06
CA GLY A 46 9.46 -15.61 -1.45
C GLY A 46 8.39 -15.22 -0.42
N TYR A 47 8.49 -14.01 0.17
CA TYR A 47 7.46 -13.46 1.06
C TYR A 47 6.11 -13.21 0.37
N LEU A 48 6.07 -13.03 -0.96
CA LEU A 48 4.83 -12.88 -1.71
C LEU A 48 4.01 -14.17 -1.72
N ALA A 49 4.67 -15.34 -1.76
CA ALA A 49 4.01 -16.64 -1.70
C ALA A 49 3.71 -17.12 -0.27
N ARG A 50 4.17 -16.41 0.78
CA ARG A 50 3.84 -16.77 2.16
C ARG A 50 2.38 -16.45 2.46
N HIS A 51 1.71 -17.36 3.16
CA HIS A 51 0.32 -17.20 3.62
C HIS A 51 -0.63 -16.77 2.49
N LEU A 52 -0.60 -17.46 1.35
CA LEU A 52 -1.41 -17.12 0.16
C LEU A 52 -2.91 -17.09 0.45
N GLU A 53 -3.47 -18.14 1.04
CA GLU A 53 -4.93 -18.25 1.24
C GLU A 53 -5.52 -17.08 2.06
N PRO A 54 -4.92 -16.64 3.17
CA PRO A 54 -5.37 -15.43 3.87
C PRO A 54 -5.39 -14.14 3.04
N LYS A 55 -4.62 -14.06 1.93
CA LYS A 55 -4.61 -12.88 1.04
C LYS A 55 -5.84 -12.82 0.12
N ARG A 56 -6.57 -13.92 -0.01
CA ARG A 56 -7.81 -13.97 -0.80
C ARG A 56 -8.88 -13.09 -0.19
N ASP A 57 -9.04 -13.13 1.12
CA ASP A 57 -10.13 -12.46 1.82
C ASP A 57 -9.61 -11.89 3.14
N PRO A 58 -9.66 -10.57 3.35
CA PRO A 58 -9.20 -9.94 4.59
C PRO A 58 -9.94 -10.45 5.84
N ARG A 59 -11.14 -11.02 5.68
CA ARG A 59 -11.91 -11.62 6.78
C ARG A 59 -11.27 -12.88 7.33
N ALA A 60 -10.29 -13.47 6.64
CA ALA A 60 -9.46 -14.53 7.19
C ALA A 60 -8.56 -14.04 8.35
N LEU A 61 -8.25 -12.74 8.39
CA LEU A 61 -7.46 -12.12 9.46
C LEU A 61 -8.34 -11.45 10.53
N LEU A 62 -9.44 -10.85 10.11
CA LEU A 62 -10.40 -10.15 10.97
C LEU A 62 -11.83 -10.53 10.57
N PRO A 63 -12.41 -11.60 11.13
CA PRO A 63 -13.71 -12.16 10.69
C PRO A 63 -14.87 -11.15 10.66
N GLU A 64 -14.85 -10.17 11.56
CA GLU A 64 -15.84 -9.12 11.69
C GLU A 64 -15.67 -7.96 10.71
N ALA A 65 -14.60 -7.95 9.89
CA ALA A 65 -14.33 -6.87 8.95
C ALA A 65 -15.49 -6.70 7.95
N ARG A 66 -16.02 -5.48 7.88
CA ARG A 66 -17.10 -5.10 6.94
C ARG A 66 -16.63 -4.18 5.83
N SER A 67 -15.58 -3.40 6.09
CA SER A 67 -15.03 -2.43 5.15
C SER A 67 -13.52 -2.35 5.28
N LEU A 68 -12.86 -1.99 4.18
CA LEU A 68 -11.45 -1.66 4.11
C LEU A 68 -11.34 -0.15 3.90
N ILE A 69 -10.49 0.51 4.69
CA ILE A 69 -10.09 1.90 4.45
C ILE A 69 -8.77 1.83 3.67
N LEU A 70 -8.79 2.30 2.42
CA LEU A 70 -7.62 2.35 1.56
C LEU A 70 -7.09 3.77 1.54
N VAL A 71 -5.78 3.92 1.69
CA VAL A 71 -5.10 5.21 1.72
C VAL A 71 -3.92 5.20 0.77
N ALA A 72 -3.56 6.36 0.23
CA ALA A 72 -2.35 6.51 -0.59
C ALA A 72 -1.61 7.80 -0.23
N LEU A 73 -0.28 7.74 -0.35
CA LEU A 73 0.61 8.89 -0.31
C LEU A 73 1.37 9.01 -1.62
N ASN A 74 1.42 10.22 -2.13
CA ASN A 74 2.29 10.61 -3.22
C ASN A 74 3.71 10.80 -2.68
N TYR A 75 4.64 10.01 -3.21
CA TYR A 75 6.05 10.05 -2.85
C TYR A 75 6.91 10.67 -3.96
N ALA A 76 6.30 11.38 -4.91
CA ALA A 76 7.03 12.04 -5.99
C ALA A 76 8.06 13.02 -5.41
N GLN A 77 9.30 12.88 -5.87
CA GLN A 77 10.40 13.77 -5.52
C GLN A 77 10.86 14.49 -6.78
N HIS A 78 11.04 15.80 -6.68
CA HIS A 78 11.67 16.55 -7.75
C HIS A 78 13.18 16.37 -7.64
N LEU A 79 13.72 15.47 -8.46
CA LEU A 79 15.15 15.23 -8.55
C LEU A 79 15.73 16.19 -9.59
N ASP A 80 16.91 16.73 -9.28
CA ASP A 80 17.67 17.52 -10.25
C ASP A 80 17.99 16.65 -11.49
N PRO A 81 17.56 17.05 -12.70
CA PRO A 81 17.85 16.31 -13.93
C PRO A 81 19.35 16.04 -14.13
N ALA A 82 20.22 16.97 -13.73
CA ALA A 82 21.66 16.80 -13.85
C ALA A 82 22.16 15.56 -13.08
N LEU A 83 21.54 15.24 -11.94
CA LEU A 83 21.88 14.05 -11.15
C LEU A 83 21.43 12.74 -11.82
N LEU A 84 20.46 12.78 -12.72
CA LEU A 84 19.94 11.62 -13.46
C LEU A 84 20.71 11.36 -14.76
N GLU A 85 21.38 12.38 -15.29
CA GLU A 85 22.15 12.34 -16.53
C GLU A 85 23.65 12.10 -16.30
N ASP A 86 24.13 12.22 -15.07
CA ASP A 86 25.53 11.95 -14.71
C ASP A 86 25.89 10.45 -14.86
N PRO A 87 26.76 10.09 -15.83
CA PRO A 87 27.13 8.69 -16.08
C PRO A 87 28.00 8.08 -14.98
N SER A 88 28.55 8.89 -14.06
CA SER A 88 29.32 8.39 -12.92
C SER A 88 28.45 7.86 -11.77
N ARG A 89 27.12 7.98 -11.88
CA ARG A 89 26.16 7.64 -10.81
C ARG A 89 25.17 6.56 -11.24
N GLY A 90 24.85 5.67 -10.30
CA GLY A 90 23.73 4.73 -10.45
C GLY A 90 22.39 5.41 -10.16
N ARG A 91 21.31 4.86 -10.73
CA ARG A 91 19.93 5.29 -10.44
C ARG A 91 19.31 4.45 -9.34
N ILE A 92 18.71 5.11 -8.35
CA ILE A 92 17.95 4.47 -7.26
C ILE A 92 16.47 4.77 -7.48
N ALA A 93 15.62 3.77 -7.27
CA ALA A 93 14.17 3.94 -7.41
C ALA A 93 13.64 5.02 -6.44
N ILE A 94 12.73 5.87 -6.90
CA ILE A 94 12.25 7.05 -6.15
C ILE A 94 11.63 6.65 -4.81
N TYR A 95 10.93 5.51 -4.72
CA TYR A 95 10.33 5.04 -3.47
C TYR A 95 11.36 4.70 -2.37
N ALA A 96 12.63 4.48 -2.76
CA ALA A 96 13.73 4.19 -1.85
C ALA A 96 14.54 5.44 -1.47
N LEU A 97 14.19 6.61 -2.02
CA LEU A 97 14.84 7.87 -1.70
C LEU A 97 14.16 8.54 -0.50
N GLY A 98 14.96 9.11 0.40
CA GLY A 98 14.47 9.82 1.57
C GLY A 98 14.18 8.91 2.77
N ARG A 99 13.16 9.24 3.55
CA ARG A 99 12.78 8.45 4.74
C ARG A 99 11.99 7.21 4.30
N ASP A 100 12.28 6.08 4.96
CA ASP A 100 11.55 4.83 4.77
C ASP A 100 10.03 5.02 4.90
N TYR A 101 9.33 4.83 3.78
CA TYR A 101 7.89 5.07 3.70
C TYR A 101 7.11 4.15 4.64
N HIS A 102 7.63 2.98 4.99
CA HIS A 102 6.94 2.07 5.93
C HIS A 102 6.76 2.73 7.30
N LYS A 103 7.75 3.49 7.76
CA LYS A 103 7.69 4.20 9.05
C LYS A 103 6.71 5.36 9.00
N ILE A 104 6.69 6.10 7.90
CA ILE A 104 5.76 7.21 7.67
C ILE A 104 4.33 6.66 7.64
N MET A 105 4.09 5.63 6.83
CA MET A 105 2.77 5.02 6.66
C MET A 105 2.25 4.41 7.95
N ARG A 106 3.07 3.61 8.63
CA ARG A 106 2.67 2.99 9.90
C ARG A 106 2.28 4.02 10.94
N LYS A 107 3.04 5.11 11.07
CA LYS A 107 2.71 6.17 12.03
C LYS A 107 1.35 6.80 11.70
N ALA A 108 1.11 7.18 10.44
CA ALA A 108 -0.16 7.79 10.03
C ALA A 108 -1.35 6.83 10.18
N LEU A 109 -1.17 5.54 9.88
CA LEU A 109 -2.21 4.52 10.06
C LEU A 109 -2.58 4.30 11.53
N ILE A 110 -1.60 4.32 12.45
CA ILE A 110 -1.88 4.22 13.90
C ILE A 110 -2.69 5.43 14.38
N GLU A 111 -2.41 6.64 13.88
CA GLU A 111 -3.19 7.83 14.23
C GLU A 111 -4.59 7.84 13.59
N LEU A 112 -4.75 7.21 12.42
CA LEU A 112 -6.06 7.06 11.76
C LEU A 112 -6.98 6.09 12.49
N ASP A 113 -6.41 5.10 13.17
CA ASP A 113 -7.14 4.07 13.95
C ASP A 113 -7.67 4.60 15.30
N ARG A 114 -7.12 5.71 15.80
CA ARG A 114 -7.56 6.38 17.03
C ARG A 114 -8.75 7.30 16.80
#